data_AF-A0A496SK72-F1
#
_entry.id   AF-A0A496SK72-F1
#
_cell.length_a   1.000
_cell.length_b   1.000
_cell.length_c   1.000
_cell.angle_alpha   90.00
_cell.angle_beta   90.00
_cell.angle_gamma   90.00
#
_symmetry.space_group_name_H-M   'P 1'
#
loop_
_entity.id
_entity.type
_entity.pdbx_description
1 polymer ?
#
loop_
_entity_poly.entity_id
_entity_poly.type
_entity_poly.pdbx_seq_one_letter_code
_entity_poly.pdbx_strand_id
1 'polypeptide(L)'
;MTSRERVRKALNHELPDRVPLDLGSTPVTGISASALSRLRKALGLEDRPVKVHEPYQILGQVEEDVLDALEIDIVGIDMRNTMFGYPNYRWKPWRTGDGTEVLIGEGFTTSEDERGDTFVYPGGDITARPCARMPKGGFYFDTIVRQETIDEDHLDPKEWIEGMFPQFTDEDLAHLQQQADHLYHNTSRAIIGNFGQGGLGDIALVPGPWLKNPKGIRDPEQWYTAHLLHPEYIKCIFDLQTEQVLKNLE
;
A
#
# COMPACT_ATOMS: atom_id res chain seq x y z
N MET A 1 -26.86 -15.08 -8.49
CA MET A 1 -25.43 -15.30 -8.77
C MET A 1 -24.66 -14.77 -7.58
N THR A 2 -23.71 -15.54 -7.04
CA THR A 2 -22.81 -15.02 -5.99
C THR A 2 -21.84 -14.01 -6.59
N SER A 3 -21.25 -13.14 -5.77
CA SER A 3 -20.23 -12.19 -6.22
C SER A 3 -19.03 -12.89 -6.87
N ARG A 4 -18.58 -14.03 -6.33
CA ARG A 4 -17.52 -14.85 -6.94
C ARG A 4 -17.90 -15.42 -8.29
N GLU A 5 -19.13 -15.92 -8.46
CA GLU A 5 -19.62 -16.38 -9.77
C GLU A 5 -19.70 -15.23 -10.78
N ARG A 6 -20.16 -14.06 -10.34
CA ARG A 6 -20.28 -12.83 -11.15
C ARG A 6 -18.93 -12.39 -11.69
N VAL A 7 -17.93 -12.30 -10.82
CA VAL A 7 -16.56 -11.94 -11.19
C VAL A 7 -15.97 -12.99 -12.13
N ARG A 8 -16.14 -14.30 -11.85
CA ARG A 8 -15.66 -15.38 -12.71
C ARG A 8 -16.27 -15.32 -14.11
N LYS A 9 -17.58 -15.07 -14.23
CA LYS A 9 -18.22 -14.93 -15.55
C LYS A 9 -17.66 -13.74 -16.33
N ALA A 10 -17.55 -12.58 -15.69
CA ALA A 10 -17.02 -11.38 -16.31
C ALA A 10 -15.58 -11.59 -16.82
N LEU A 11 -14.71 -12.22 -16.02
CA LEU A 11 -13.33 -12.54 -16.43
C LEU A 11 -13.24 -13.56 -17.58
N ASN A 12 -14.24 -14.44 -17.72
CA ASN A 12 -14.33 -15.39 -18.82
C ASN A 12 -15.11 -14.84 -20.04
N HIS A 13 -15.38 -13.53 -20.07
CA HIS A 13 -16.15 -12.87 -21.13
C HIS A 13 -17.57 -13.45 -21.32
N GLU A 14 -18.15 -14.00 -20.26
CA GLU A 14 -19.55 -14.44 -20.21
C GLU A 14 -20.42 -13.33 -19.58
N LEU A 15 -21.69 -13.23 -20.01
CA LEU A 15 -22.62 -12.23 -19.45
C LEU A 15 -22.98 -12.58 -17.99
N PRO A 16 -22.58 -11.75 -17.00
CA PRO A 16 -23.06 -11.88 -15.62
C PRO A 16 -24.47 -11.29 -15.45
N ASP A 17 -25.04 -11.41 -14.25
CA ASP A 17 -26.31 -10.75 -13.91
C ASP A 17 -26.20 -9.22 -13.78
N ARG A 18 -25.00 -8.70 -13.45
CA ARG A 18 -24.62 -7.27 -13.50
C ARG A 18 -23.09 -7.13 -13.56
N VAL A 19 -22.61 -5.92 -13.85
CA VAL A 19 -21.17 -5.60 -13.83
C VAL A 19 -20.63 -5.80 -12.41
N PRO A 20 -19.53 -6.58 -12.21
CA PRO A 20 -18.91 -6.71 -10.90
C PRO A 20 -18.39 -5.35 -10.38
N LEU A 21 -18.55 -5.09 -9.09
CA LEU A 21 -18.11 -3.86 -8.44
C LEU A 21 -17.00 -4.11 -7.42
N ASP A 22 -15.97 -3.27 -7.43
CA ASP A 22 -14.88 -3.27 -6.46
C ASP A 22 -14.75 -1.91 -5.76
N LEU A 23 -14.54 -1.93 -4.45
CA LEU A 23 -14.22 -0.77 -3.63
C LEU A 23 -13.46 -1.25 -2.39
N GLY A 24 -12.20 -0.82 -2.26
CA GLY A 24 -11.38 -1.07 -1.08
C GLY A 24 -10.69 -2.44 -1.02
N SER A 25 -10.67 -3.21 -2.11
CA SER A 25 -9.94 -4.47 -2.14
C SER A 25 -8.44 -4.33 -2.45
N THR A 26 -8.00 -3.16 -2.94
CA THR A 26 -6.60 -2.85 -3.21
C THR A 26 -6.30 -1.37 -2.91
N PRO A 27 -5.03 -0.96 -2.79
CA PRO A 27 -4.66 0.46 -2.70
C PRO A 27 -5.15 1.31 -3.89
N VAL A 28 -5.35 0.69 -5.07
CA VAL A 28 -5.82 1.37 -6.29
C VAL A 28 -7.33 1.59 -6.26
N THR A 29 -8.08 0.66 -5.67
CA THR A 29 -9.55 0.73 -5.57
C THR A 29 -10.05 1.25 -4.23
N GLY A 30 -9.14 1.77 -3.40
CA GLY A 30 -9.43 2.28 -2.07
C GLY A 30 -10.24 3.58 -2.03
N ILE A 31 -10.61 3.96 -0.82
CA ILE A 31 -11.34 5.18 -0.51
C ILE A 31 -10.68 5.88 0.69
N SER A 32 -10.49 7.21 0.59
CA SER A 32 -9.96 8.01 1.71
C SER A 32 -10.78 7.77 2.98
N ALA A 33 -10.11 7.65 4.13
CA ALA A 33 -10.76 7.41 5.42
C ALA A 33 -11.79 8.51 5.78
N SER A 34 -11.50 9.76 5.43
CA SER A 34 -12.44 10.87 5.60
C SER A 34 -13.68 10.74 4.73
N ALA A 35 -13.51 10.33 3.47
CA ALA A 35 -14.63 10.08 2.56
C ALA A 35 -15.45 8.86 3.02
N LEU A 36 -14.79 7.79 3.47
CA LEU A 36 -15.45 6.60 3.98
C LEU A 36 -16.26 6.90 5.26
N SER A 37 -15.73 7.72 6.18
CA SER A 37 -16.47 8.16 7.37
C SER A 37 -17.78 8.87 6.99
N ARG A 38 -17.75 9.76 6.00
CA ARG A 38 -18.95 10.43 5.47
C ARG A 38 -19.89 9.46 4.75
N LEU A 39 -19.34 8.52 3.98
CA LEU A 39 -20.11 7.51 3.26
C LEU A 39 -20.90 6.61 4.22
N ARG A 40 -20.28 6.16 5.32
CA ARG A 40 -20.97 5.38 6.36
C ARG A 40 -22.20 6.12 6.90
N LYS A 41 -22.06 7.42 7.20
CA LYS A 41 -23.16 8.27 7.66
C LYS A 41 -24.26 8.40 6.61
N ALA A 42 -23.88 8.61 5.35
CA ALA A 42 -24.83 8.72 4.24
C ALA A 42 -25.60 7.41 3.99
N LEU A 43 -24.98 6.26 4.26
CA LEU A 43 -25.62 4.94 4.19
C LEU A 43 -26.45 4.59 5.43
N GLY A 44 -26.47 5.46 6.46
CA GLY A 44 -27.19 5.20 7.71
C GLY A 44 -26.58 4.09 8.57
N LEU A 45 -25.29 3.78 8.37
CA LEU A 45 -24.55 2.78 9.13
C LEU A 45 -24.05 3.34 10.47
N GLU A 46 -23.60 2.44 11.35
CA GLU A 46 -23.02 2.82 12.65
C GLU A 46 -21.89 3.85 12.48
N ASP A 47 -22.00 4.98 13.20
CA ASP A 47 -20.99 6.03 13.26
C ASP A 47 -19.86 5.60 14.20
N ARG A 48 -18.83 4.99 13.62
CA ARG A 48 -17.60 4.60 14.31
C ARG A 48 -16.36 5.05 13.53
N PRO A 49 -15.23 5.30 14.21
CA PRO A 49 -13.98 5.67 13.55
C PRO A 49 -13.55 4.62 12.53
N VAL A 50 -13.19 5.09 11.33
CA VAL A 50 -12.66 4.25 10.24
C VAL A 50 -11.23 3.83 10.56
N LYS A 51 -10.87 2.57 10.31
CA LYS A 51 -9.49 2.10 10.37
C LYS A 51 -8.75 2.49 9.09
N VAL A 52 -7.57 3.07 9.21
CA VAL A 52 -6.67 3.38 8.08
C VAL A 52 -5.77 2.17 7.83
N HIS A 53 -6.16 1.33 6.86
CA HIS A 53 -5.38 0.14 6.51
C HIS A 53 -4.18 0.46 5.61
N GLU A 54 -4.27 1.54 4.84
CA GLU A 54 -3.19 2.01 3.96
C GLU A 54 -2.85 3.47 4.37
N PRO A 55 -1.75 3.69 5.10
CA PRO A 55 -1.42 4.99 5.66
C PRO A 55 -0.77 5.95 4.65
N TYR A 56 -0.26 5.49 3.52
CA TYR A 56 0.41 6.36 2.55
C TYR A 56 -0.59 7.35 1.94
N GLN A 57 -1.74 6.84 1.49
CA GLN A 57 -2.83 7.59 0.87
C GLN A 57 -3.98 7.87 1.86
N ILE A 58 -3.85 7.42 3.11
CA ILE A 58 -4.88 7.52 4.16
C ILE A 58 -6.19 6.84 3.73
N LEU A 59 -6.09 5.59 3.25
CA LEU A 59 -7.24 4.81 2.81
C LEU A 59 -7.91 4.09 3.97
N GLY A 60 -9.22 4.25 4.06
CA GLY A 60 -10.06 3.58 5.03
C GLY A 60 -10.32 2.12 4.65
N GLN A 61 -10.34 1.25 5.66
CA GLN A 61 -10.78 -0.13 5.52
C GLN A 61 -12.28 -0.15 5.28
N VAL A 62 -12.70 -0.69 4.13
CA VAL A 62 -14.12 -0.87 3.80
C VAL A 62 -14.63 -2.13 4.51
N GLU A 63 -15.36 -1.93 5.61
CA GLU A 63 -15.87 -3.03 6.44
C GLU A 63 -17.13 -3.68 5.83
N GLU A 64 -17.44 -4.91 6.27
CA GLU A 64 -18.51 -5.76 5.70
C GLU A 64 -19.87 -5.06 5.57
N ASP A 65 -20.25 -4.19 6.52
CA ASP A 65 -21.51 -3.47 6.46
C ASP A 65 -21.57 -2.45 5.31
N VAL A 66 -20.45 -1.82 4.97
CA VAL A 66 -20.32 -0.96 3.79
C VAL A 66 -20.28 -1.79 2.52
N LEU A 67 -19.53 -2.91 2.53
CA LEU A 67 -19.46 -3.83 1.40
C LEU A 67 -20.85 -4.40 1.05
N ASP A 68 -21.65 -4.73 2.05
CA ASP A 68 -23.03 -5.21 1.88
C ASP A 68 -23.95 -4.10 1.37
N ALA A 69 -23.89 -2.90 1.97
CA ALA A 69 -24.74 -1.77 1.60
C ALA A 69 -24.54 -1.29 0.16
N LEU A 70 -23.32 -1.45 -0.37
CA LEU A 70 -22.96 -1.07 -1.74
C LEU A 70 -22.94 -2.27 -2.70
N GLU A 71 -23.28 -3.47 -2.22
CA GLU A 71 -23.20 -4.72 -2.97
C GLU A 71 -21.82 -4.92 -3.63
N ILE A 72 -20.73 -4.67 -2.91
CA ILE A 72 -19.36 -4.86 -3.42
C ILE A 72 -19.07 -6.35 -3.62
N ASP A 73 -18.45 -6.69 -4.75
CA ASP A 73 -18.24 -8.07 -5.19
C ASP A 73 -16.87 -8.64 -4.85
N ILE A 74 -15.91 -7.80 -4.46
CA ILE A 74 -14.50 -8.14 -4.31
C ILE A 74 -13.98 -7.71 -2.94
N VAL A 75 -13.16 -8.55 -2.32
CA VAL A 75 -12.40 -8.26 -1.10
C VAL A 75 -10.92 -8.50 -1.32
N GLY A 76 -10.10 -7.72 -0.64
CA GLY A 76 -8.64 -7.78 -0.70
C GLY A 76 -8.04 -8.71 0.35
N ILE A 77 -6.83 -9.19 0.08
CA ILE A 77 -5.91 -9.67 1.10
C ILE A 77 -4.82 -8.62 1.28
N ASP A 78 -4.61 -8.18 2.51
CA ASP A 78 -3.60 -7.18 2.83
C ASP A 78 -2.27 -7.82 3.24
N MET A 79 -1.17 -7.14 2.92
CA MET A 79 0.14 -7.49 3.46
C MET A 79 0.22 -7.11 4.94
N ARG A 80 1.06 -7.83 5.70
CA ARG A 80 1.26 -7.57 7.12
C ARG A 80 1.80 -6.16 7.40
N ASN A 81 2.72 -5.70 6.55
CA ASN A 81 3.41 -4.43 6.70
C ASN A 81 2.86 -3.37 5.76
N THR A 82 2.83 -2.13 6.24
CA THR A 82 2.47 -0.95 5.43
C THR A 82 3.60 -0.57 4.48
N MET A 83 3.33 0.35 3.55
CA MET A 83 4.34 0.95 2.68
C MET A 83 5.43 1.72 3.46
N PHE A 84 5.16 2.10 4.71
CA PHE A 84 6.19 2.68 5.58
C PHE A 84 7.02 1.63 6.33
N GLY A 85 6.76 0.34 6.16
CA GLY A 85 7.59 -0.75 6.67
C GLY A 85 7.28 -1.20 8.10
N TYR A 86 6.16 -0.75 8.69
CA TYR A 86 5.71 -1.22 10.01
C TYR A 86 4.49 -2.15 9.89
N PRO A 87 4.34 -3.14 10.79
CA PRO A 87 3.16 -4.00 10.82
C PRO A 87 1.85 -3.25 11.13
N ASN A 88 0.79 -3.49 10.37
CA ASN A 88 -0.46 -2.75 10.51
C ASN A 88 -1.48 -3.42 11.46
N TYR A 89 -1.17 -3.46 12.74
CA TYR A 89 -2.07 -4.00 13.78
C TYR A 89 -2.18 -3.05 14.99
N ARG A 90 -3.02 -3.43 15.98
CA ARG A 90 -3.25 -2.70 17.24
C ARG A 90 -3.57 -1.22 17.00
N TRP A 91 -4.80 -1.01 16.56
CA TRP A 91 -5.35 0.28 16.20
C TRP A 91 -5.29 1.30 17.36
N LYS A 92 -4.73 2.48 17.10
CA LYS A 92 -4.75 3.63 18.00
C LYS A 92 -5.54 4.80 17.39
N PRO A 93 -6.20 5.64 18.21
CA PRO A 93 -6.86 6.85 17.70
C PRO A 93 -5.87 7.80 17.03
N TRP A 94 -6.28 8.40 15.92
CA TRP A 94 -5.57 9.47 15.24
C TRP A 94 -6.59 10.42 14.57
N ARG A 95 -6.14 11.62 14.21
CA ARG A 95 -6.98 12.64 13.57
C ARG A 95 -6.34 13.06 12.26
N THR A 96 -7.10 12.98 11.18
CA THR A 96 -6.66 13.42 9.85
C THR A 96 -6.56 14.95 9.77
N GLY A 97 -5.92 15.47 8.71
CA GLY A 97 -5.78 16.91 8.48
C GLY A 97 -7.11 17.66 8.34
N ASP A 98 -8.18 16.98 7.93
CA ASP A 98 -9.54 17.54 7.86
C ASP A 98 -10.36 17.36 9.15
N GLY A 99 -9.75 16.84 10.21
CA GLY A 99 -10.35 16.69 11.53
C GLY A 99 -11.11 15.38 11.76
N THR A 100 -11.17 14.50 10.77
CA THR A 100 -11.84 13.19 10.87
C THR A 100 -11.14 12.31 11.92
N GLU A 101 -11.93 11.74 12.83
CA GLU A 101 -11.45 10.77 13.80
C GLU A 101 -11.34 9.39 13.16
N VAL A 102 -10.13 8.82 13.21
CA VAL A 102 -9.80 7.54 12.60
C VAL A 102 -9.01 6.68 13.58
N LEU A 103 -8.85 5.41 13.23
CA LEU A 103 -7.91 4.52 13.87
C LEU A 103 -6.77 4.20 12.91
N ILE A 104 -5.54 4.15 13.40
CA ILE A 104 -4.35 3.84 12.60
C ILE A 104 -3.47 2.83 13.33
N GLY A 105 -2.65 2.06 12.61
CA GLY A 105 -1.78 1.04 13.23
C GLY A 105 -0.82 1.62 14.28
N GLU A 106 -0.51 0.85 15.32
CA GLU A 106 0.32 1.28 16.45
C GLU A 106 1.69 1.83 16.00
N GLY A 107 2.29 1.17 14.99
CA GLY A 107 3.59 1.52 14.42
C GLY A 107 3.63 2.82 13.62
N PHE A 108 2.46 3.43 13.33
CA PHE A 108 2.39 4.73 12.66
C PHE A 108 2.93 5.84 13.58
N THR A 109 4.22 6.12 13.46
CA THR A 109 4.92 7.09 14.30
C THR A 109 5.16 8.36 13.52
N THR A 110 4.71 9.48 14.08
CA THR A 110 4.79 10.79 13.42
C THR A 110 5.43 11.85 14.29
N SER A 111 5.91 12.91 13.64
CA SER A 111 6.26 14.19 14.25
C SER A 111 5.62 15.32 13.44
N GLU A 112 5.53 16.51 14.04
CA GLU A 112 5.05 17.72 13.38
C GLU A 112 6.10 18.83 13.50
N ASP A 113 6.26 19.62 12.44
CA ASP A 113 7.11 20.81 12.47
C ASP A 113 6.32 22.08 12.85
N GLU A 114 7.01 23.22 12.89
CA GLU A 114 6.41 24.53 13.21
C GLU A 114 5.36 24.99 12.19
N ARG A 115 5.37 24.44 10.97
CA ARG A 115 4.40 24.74 9.91
C ARG A 115 3.16 23.84 10.03
N GLY A 116 3.23 22.79 10.85
CA GLY A 116 2.22 21.76 11.02
C GLY A 116 2.28 20.69 9.94
N ASP A 117 3.41 20.54 9.25
CA ASP A 117 3.63 19.42 8.35
C ASP A 117 3.88 18.17 9.19
N THR A 118 3.18 17.07 8.88
CA THR A 118 3.33 15.78 9.54
C THR A 118 4.39 14.95 8.82
N PHE A 119 5.32 14.37 9.56
CA PHE A 119 6.37 13.49 9.04
C PHE A 119 6.18 12.05 9.55
N VAL A 120 6.48 11.06 8.72
CA VAL A 120 6.46 9.63 9.05
C VAL A 120 7.86 9.04 8.89
N TYR A 121 8.15 7.98 9.63
CA TYR A 121 9.46 7.36 9.73
C TYR A 121 9.46 5.89 9.24
N PRO A 122 10.54 5.43 8.58
CA PRO A 122 10.64 4.05 8.09
C PRO A 122 10.57 3.07 9.26
N GLY A 123 9.64 2.11 9.20
CA GLY A 123 9.37 1.13 10.25
C GLY A 123 8.92 1.75 11.59
N GLY A 124 8.54 3.03 11.61
CA GLY A 124 8.26 3.76 12.85
C GLY A 124 9.52 4.19 13.63
N ASP A 125 10.71 4.08 13.05
CA ASP A 125 11.97 4.41 13.72
C ASP A 125 12.31 5.91 13.65
N ILE A 126 12.02 6.63 14.73
CA ILE A 126 12.29 8.08 14.84
C ILE A 126 13.78 8.44 14.87
N THR A 127 14.68 7.47 15.01
CA THR A 127 16.13 7.71 14.93
C THR A 127 16.59 7.84 13.48
N ALA A 128 15.79 7.37 12.52
CA ALA A 128 16.01 7.55 11.09
C ALA A 128 15.50 8.92 10.61
N ARG A 129 15.98 9.36 9.44
CA ARG A 129 15.38 10.51 8.73
C ARG A 129 13.93 10.17 8.32
N PRO A 130 12.98 11.12 8.40
CA PRO A 130 11.60 10.88 7.99
C PRO A 130 11.56 10.45 6.52
N CYS A 131 10.72 9.47 6.21
CA CYS A 131 10.56 8.92 4.88
C CYS A 131 9.43 9.56 4.09
N ALA A 132 8.45 10.19 4.74
CA ALA A 132 7.34 10.84 4.05
C ALA A 132 6.84 12.07 4.80
N ARG A 133 6.19 12.98 4.07
CA ARG A 133 5.62 14.23 4.59
C ARG A 133 4.20 14.42 4.09
N MET A 134 3.31 14.82 4.98
CA MET A 134 1.98 15.33 4.65
C MET A 134 1.92 16.79 5.10
N PRO A 135 1.70 17.75 4.19
CA PRO A 135 1.54 19.16 4.56
C PRO A 135 0.38 19.37 5.54
N LYS A 136 0.40 20.46 6.31
CA LYS A 136 -0.73 20.82 7.18
C LYS A 136 -2.05 20.84 6.42
N GLY A 137 -3.04 20.07 6.88
CA GLY A 137 -4.35 19.94 6.22
C GLY A 137 -4.34 19.09 4.94
N GLY A 138 -3.24 18.40 4.66
CA GLY A 138 -3.13 17.44 3.57
C GLY A 138 -3.95 16.17 3.80
N PHE A 139 -4.06 15.36 2.75
CA PHE A 139 -4.89 14.16 2.71
C PHE A 139 -4.11 12.86 2.47
N TYR A 140 -2.82 12.98 2.13
CA TYR A 140 -1.92 11.86 1.84
C TYR A 140 -0.48 12.29 2.07
N PHE A 141 0.41 11.30 2.15
CA PHE A 141 1.84 11.50 2.30
C PHE A 141 2.55 11.49 0.95
N ASP A 142 3.47 12.43 0.75
CA ASP A 142 4.47 12.38 -0.31
C ASP A 142 5.78 11.80 0.24
N THR A 143 6.39 10.89 -0.50
CA THR A 143 7.69 10.34 -0.09
C THR A 143 8.78 11.41 -0.16
N ILE A 144 9.62 11.46 0.87
CA ILE A 144 10.81 12.30 0.92
C ILE A 144 11.95 11.53 0.24
N VAL A 145 12.50 12.12 -0.82
CA VAL A 145 13.70 11.58 -1.48
C VAL A 145 14.87 11.62 -0.50
N ARG A 146 15.39 10.44 -0.15
CA ARG A 146 16.53 10.26 0.75
C ARG A 146 17.77 9.73 0.03
N GLN A 147 17.83 9.94 -1.29
CA GLN A 147 19.01 9.65 -2.11
C GLN A 147 20.22 10.39 -1.55
N GLU A 148 21.33 9.68 -1.36
CA GLU A 148 22.63 10.29 -1.10
C GLU A 148 23.28 10.70 -2.43
N THR A 149 24.42 11.39 -2.37
CA THR A 149 25.22 11.62 -3.57
C THR A 149 25.61 10.26 -4.17
N ILE A 150 25.31 10.08 -5.46
CA ILE A 150 25.62 8.87 -6.22
C ILE A 150 26.84 9.11 -7.12
N ASP A 151 27.61 8.06 -7.34
CA ASP A 151 28.63 8.02 -8.38
C ASP A 151 27.99 7.43 -9.65
N GLU A 152 27.63 8.29 -10.59
CA GLU A 152 26.94 7.90 -11.82
C GLU A 152 27.78 6.97 -12.71
N ASP A 153 29.11 6.99 -12.58
CA ASP A 153 30.01 6.12 -13.33
C ASP A 153 30.10 4.71 -12.74
N HIS A 154 29.67 4.52 -11.49
CA HIS A 154 29.79 3.26 -10.73
C HIS A 154 28.48 2.85 -10.04
N LEU A 155 27.36 2.91 -10.76
CA LEU A 155 26.06 2.48 -10.25
C LEU A 155 25.98 0.95 -10.06
N ASP A 156 25.57 0.50 -8.86
CA ASP A 156 25.35 -0.92 -8.56
C ASP A 156 23.84 -1.26 -8.44
N PRO A 157 23.27 -2.06 -9.36
CA PRO A 157 21.86 -2.45 -9.30
C PRO A 157 21.54 -3.33 -8.08
N LYS A 158 22.53 -4.02 -7.51
CA LYS A 158 22.34 -4.85 -6.30
C LYS A 158 22.11 -4.01 -5.06
N GLU A 159 22.87 -2.92 -4.90
CA GLU A 159 22.64 -1.96 -3.81
C GLU A 159 21.27 -1.29 -3.93
N TRP A 160 20.79 -1.07 -5.16
CA TRP A 160 19.44 -0.55 -5.36
C TRP A 160 18.36 -1.55 -4.95
N ILE A 161 18.54 -2.83 -5.27
CA ILE A 161 17.56 -3.87 -4.95
C ILE A 161 17.57 -4.26 -3.47
N GLU A 162 18.66 -4.01 -2.75
CA GLU A 162 18.81 -4.40 -1.34
C GLU A 162 17.66 -3.87 -0.47
N GLY A 163 16.87 -4.80 0.08
CA GLY A 163 15.73 -4.51 0.95
C GLY A 163 14.46 -4.00 0.25
N MET A 164 14.44 -3.84 -1.07
CA MET A 164 13.26 -3.38 -1.82
C MET A 164 12.17 -4.46 -1.90
N PHE A 165 12.55 -5.68 -2.26
CA PHE A 165 11.62 -6.79 -2.49
C PHE A 165 12.04 -8.03 -1.69
N PRO A 166 11.95 -7.98 -0.36
CA PRO A 166 12.31 -9.12 0.49
C PRO A 166 11.43 -10.33 0.17
N GLN A 167 12.02 -11.51 0.36
CA GLN A 167 11.26 -12.76 0.32
C GLN A 167 10.25 -12.79 1.47
N PHE A 168 9.07 -13.36 1.22
CA PHE A 168 8.08 -13.55 2.26
C PHE A 168 8.60 -14.50 3.34
N THR A 169 8.46 -14.08 4.59
CA THR A 169 8.77 -14.93 5.73
C THR A 169 7.65 -15.93 5.99
N ASP A 170 7.92 -16.98 6.76
CA ASP A 170 6.87 -17.91 7.21
C ASP A 170 5.72 -17.19 7.94
N GLU A 171 6.02 -16.09 8.65
CA GLU A 171 5.01 -15.28 9.33
C GLU A 171 4.14 -14.52 8.32
N ASP A 172 4.72 -13.98 7.26
CA ASP A 172 3.98 -13.31 6.18
C ASP A 172 3.08 -14.30 5.45
N LEU A 173 3.61 -15.48 5.09
CA LEU A 173 2.85 -16.53 4.42
C LEU A 173 1.70 -17.05 5.30
N ALA A 174 1.94 -17.27 6.59
CA ALA A 174 0.90 -17.67 7.54
C ALA A 174 -0.20 -16.61 7.67
N HIS A 175 0.16 -15.32 7.66
CA HIS A 175 -0.80 -14.22 7.68
C HIS A 175 -1.66 -14.18 6.41
N LEU A 176 -1.04 -14.34 5.24
CA LEU A 176 -1.76 -14.40 3.96
C LEU A 176 -2.68 -15.61 3.89
N GLN A 177 -2.20 -16.79 4.31
CA GLN A 177 -3.00 -18.00 4.36
C GLN A 177 -4.22 -17.82 5.27
N GLN A 178 -4.02 -17.29 6.48
CA GLN A 178 -5.11 -17.08 7.43
C GLN A 178 -6.20 -16.16 6.86
N GLN A 179 -5.81 -15.07 6.20
CA GLN A 179 -6.76 -14.16 5.56
C GLN A 179 -7.48 -14.83 4.39
N ALA A 180 -6.74 -15.50 3.50
CA ALA A 180 -7.30 -16.19 2.35
C ALA A 180 -8.32 -17.25 2.77
N ASP A 181 -7.97 -18.11 3.73
CA ASP A 181 -8.85 -19.15 4.27
C ASP A 181 -10.09 -18.54 4.92
N HIS A 182 -9.91 -17.50 5.75
CA HIS A 182 -11.03 -16.82 6.38
C HIS A 182 -12.00 -16.24 5.34
N LEU A 183 -11.52 -15.49 4.37
CA LEU A 183 -12.36 -14.89 3.33
C LEU A 183 -13.01 -15.98 2.46
N TYR A 184 -12.26 -17.00 2.07
CA TYR A 184 -12.78 -18.06 1.21
C TYR A 184 -13.96 -18.80 1.84
N HIS A 185 -13.87 -19.07 3.15
CA HIS A 185 -14.89 -19.80 3.89
C HIS A 185 -16.03 -18.93 4.44
N ASN A 186 -15.81 -17.63 4.64
CA ASN A 186 -16.78 -16.76 5.32
C ASN A 186 -17.40 -15.67 4.43
N THR A 187 -16.95 -15.52 3.17
CA THR A 187 -17.61 -14.62 2.21
C THR A 187 -17.91 -15.29 0.87
N SER A 188 -18.93 -14.77 0.19
CA SER A 188 -19.28 -15.13 -1.20
C SER A 188 -18.60 -14.23 -2.24
N ARG A 189 -17.85 -13.21 -1.78
CA ARG A 189 -17.09 -12.27 -2.61
C ARG A 189 -15.92 -12.96 -3.31
N ALA A 190 -15.51 -12.39 -4.44
CA ALA A 190 -14.24 -12.72 -5.06
C ALA A 190 -13.11 -12.17 -4.19
N ILE A 191 -11.98 -12.88 -4.17
CA ILE A 191 -10.81 -12.50 -3.38
C ILE A 191 -9.73 -12.07 -4.36
N ILE A 192 -9.14 -10.91 -4.15
CA ILE A 192 -7.98 -10.43 -4.88
C ILE A 192 -6.77 -10.33 -3.94
N GLY A 193 -5.65 -10.90 -4.37
CA GLY A 193 -4.36 -10.67 -3.73
C GLY A 193 -3.55 -9.70 -4.58
N ASN A 194 -3.12 -8.59 -3.99
CA ASN A 194 -2.16 -7.69 -4.61
C ASN A 194 -0.87 -7.67 -3.77
N PHE A 195 0.14 -8.40 -4.23
CA PHE A 195 1.39 -8.55 -3.52
C PHE A 195 2.40 -7.42 -3.83
N GLY A 196 2.05 -6.47 -4.70
CA GLY A 196 2.75 -5.17 -4.89
C GLY A 196 4.18 -5.19 -5.45
N GLN A 197 4.88 -6.32 -5.40
CA GLN A 197 6.30 -6.38 -5.73
C GLN A 197 6.59 -6.50 -7.24
N GLY A 198 5.61 -6.92 -8.05
CA GLY A 198 5.78 -7.16 -9.49
C GLY A 198 5.66 -5.92 -10.39
N GLY A 199 5.38 -4.74 -9.84
CA GLY A 199 5.34 -3.49 -10.59
C GLY A 199 6.76 -3.00 -10.90
N LEU A 200 7.28 -3.34 -12.08
CA LEU A 200 8.62 -2.93 -12.49
C LEU A 200 8.70 -1.40 -12.62
N GLY A 201 9.53 -0.78 -11.78
CA GLY A 201 9.75 0.67 -11.80
C GLY A 201 8.57 1.50 -11.30
N ASP A 202 7.69 0.95 -10.47
CA ASP A 202 6.62 1.72 -9.82
C ASP A 202 7.23 2.90 -9.04
N ILE A 203 6.87 4.11 -9.47
CA ILE A 203 7.46 5.35 -8.97
C ILE A 203 7.15 5.59 -7.49
N ALA A 204 6.06 5.03 -6.96
CA ALA A 204 5.75 5.12 -5.54
C ALA A 204 6.73 4.28 -4.69
N LEU A 205 7.29 3.21 -5.28
CA LEU A 205 8.23 2.30 -4.64
C LEU A 205 9.68 2.74 -4.79
N VAL A 206 10.03 3.39 -5.92
CA VAL A 206 11.40 3.80 -6.25
C VAL A 206 12.13 4.51 -5.10
N PRO A 207 11.52 5.51 -4.41
CA PRO A 207 12.18 6.18 -3.29
C PRO A 207 12.45 5.30 -2.06
N GLY A 208 11.80 4.14 -1.93
CA GLY A 208 11.97 3.19 -0.83
C GLY A 208 11.54 3.74 0.54
N PRO A 209 10.27 4.12 0.75
CA PRO A 209 9.81 4.72 2.01
C PRO A 209 9.99 3.81 3.25
N TRP A 210 10.01 2.49 3.07
CA TRP A 210 10.27 1.52 4.15
C TRP A 210 11.77 1.34 4.50
N LEU A 211 12.69 1.74 3.61
CA LEU A 211 14.12 1.61 3.83
C LEU A 211 14.63 2.70 4.77
N LYS A 212 15.61 2.41 5.64
CA LYS A 212 16.22 3.46 6.47
C LYS A 212 17.16 4.35 5.66
N ASN A 213 17.99 3.74 4.82
CA ASN A 213 19.01 4.40 4.00
C ASN A 213 18.99 3.82 2.57
N PRO A 214 18.04 4.24 1.72
CA PRO A 214 17.93 3.70 0.36
C PRO A 214 19.15 4.09 -0.49
N LYS A 215 19.68 3.15 -1.29
CA LYS A 215 20.87 3.32 -2.13
C LYS A 215 20.56 3.34 -3.63
N GLY A 216 21.43 3.94 -4.43
CA GLY A 216 21.23 4.11 -5.88
C GLY A 216 20.26 5.25 -6.25
N ILE A 217 19.76 5.26 -7.48
CA ILE A 217 18.86 6.30 -7.98
C ILE A 217 17.46 6.15 -7.38
N ARG A 218 17.04 7.11 -6.57
CA ARG A 218 15.77 7.14 -5.79
C ARG A 218 14.91 8.35 -6.09
N ASP A 219 15.52 9.40 -6.63
CA ASP A 219 14.81 10.58 -7.07
C ASP A 219 13.96 10.25 -8.31
N PRO A 220 12.66 10.55 -8.32
CA PRO A 220 11.79 10.25 -9.46
C PRO A 220 12.23 10.85 -10.79
N GLU A 221 12.76 12.08 -10.79
CA GLU A 221 13.23 12.75 -12.00
C GLU A 221 14.47 12.03 -12.54
N GLN A 222 15.44 11.76 -11.67
CA GLN A 222 16.63 11.01 -12.04
C GLN A 222 16.27 9.60 -12.52
N TRP A 223 15.34 8.92 -11.84
CA TRP A 223 14.86 7.59 -12.23
C TRP A 223 14.31 7.57 -13.65
N TYR A 224 13.49 8.55 -14.03
CA TYR A 224 12.98 8.64 -15.40
C TYR A 224 14.09 8.88 -16.41
N THR A 225 15.06 9.75 -16.11
CA THR A 225 16.20 9.99 -17.01
C THR A 225 17.18 8.81 -17.08
N ALA A 226 17.30 8.00 -16.02
CA ALA A 226 18.20 6.86 -15.95
C ALA A 226 17.87 5.78 -16.98
N HIS A 227 16.63 5.71 -17.46
CA HIS A 227 16.26 4.81 -18.56
C HIS A 227 16.98 5.15 -19.87
N LEU A 228 17.37 6.42 -20.06
CA LEU A 228 18.15 6.88 -21.22
C LEU A 228 19.65 6.94 -20.92
N LEU A 229 20.02 7.38 -19.72
CA LEU A 229 21.42 7.61 -19.33
C LEU A 229 22.13 6.31 -18.92
N HIS A 230 21.42 5.39 -18.26
CA HIS A 230 21.97 4.15 -17.69
C HIS A 230 21.05 2.95 -17.98
N PRO A 231 20.75 2.64 -19.26
CA PRO A 231 19.78 1.60 -19.62
C PRO A 231 20.16 0.21 -19.08
N GLU A 232 21.45 -0.14 -19.06
CA GLU A 232 21.92 -1.43 -18.52
C GLU A 232 21.73 -1.55 -17.00
N TYR A 233 21.92 -0.44 -16.26
CA TYR A 233 21.67 -0.39 -14.82
C TYR A 233 20.19 -0.65 -14.52
N ILE A 234 19.29 0.07 -15.21
CA ILE A 234 17.83 -0.09 -15.05
C ILE A 234 17.38 -1.50 -15.46
N LYS A 235 17.90 -2.02 -16.59
CA LYS A 235 17.58 -3.38 -17.02
C LYS A 235 17.99 -4.40 -15.96
N CYS A 236 19.20 -4.28 -15.39
CA CYS A 236 19.66 -5.20 -14.36
C CYS A 236 18.81 -5.12 -13.07
N ILE A 237 18.37 -3.92 -12.68
CA ILE A 237 17.39 -3.77 -11.58
C ILE A 237 16.12 -4.55 -11.87
N PHE A 238 15.54 -4.44 -13.06
CA PHE A 238 14.32 -5.15 -13.42
C PHE A 238 14.51 -6.67 -13.50
N ASP A 239 15.66 -7.14 -14.00
CA ASP A 239 16.01 -8.57 -13.98
C ASP A 239 16.05 -9.07 -12.53
N LEU A 240 16.75 -8.37 -11.63
CA LEU A 240 16.86 -8.73 -10.21
C LEU A 240 15.52 -8.64 -9.46
N GLN A 241 14.71 -7.60 -9.70
CA GLN A 241 13.36 -7.49 -9.15
C GLN A 241 12.51 -8.67 -9.59
N THR A 242 12.53 -9.00 -10.88
CA THR A 242 11.78 -10.13 -11.43
C THR A 242 12.20 -11.45 -10.79
N GLU A 243 13.50 -11.71 -10.66
CA GLU A 243 14.03 -12.90 -10.00
C GLU A 243 13.61 -13.00 -8.52
N GLN A 244 13.55 -11.89 -7.78
CA GLN A 244 13.09 -11.88 -6.40
C GLN A 244 11.57 -12.12 -6.29
N VAL A 245 10.78 -11.47 -7.15
CA VAL A 245 9.33 -11.58 -7.14
C VAL A 245 8.87 -12.98 -7.54
N LEU A 246 9.51 -13.60 -8.53
CA LEU A 246 9.15 -14.95 -8.96
C LEU A 246 9.32 -15.97 -7.82
N LYS A 247 10.35 -15.83 -6.98
CA LYS A 247 10.53 -16.71 -5.81
C LYS A 247 9.42 -16.58 -4.78
N ASN A 248 8.80 -15.40 -4.65
CA ASN A 248 7.63 -15.22 -3.77
C ASN A 248 6.33 -15.82 -4.34
N LEU A 249 6.33 -16.22 -5.62
CA LEU A 249 5.19 -16.87 -6.28
C LEU A 249 5.31 -18.40 -6.34
N GLU A 250 6.48 -18.96 -6.01
CA GLU A 250 6.75 -20.40 -5.91
C GLU A 250 6.25 -20.99 -4.60
#